data_AF-A0A352L6L3-F1
#
_entry.id   AF-A0A352L6L3-F1
#
_cell.length_a   1.000
_cell.length_b   1.000
_cell.length_c   1.000
_cell.angle_alpha   90.00
_cell.angle_beta   90.00
_cell.angle_gamma   90.00
#
_symmetry.space_group_name_H-M   'P 1'
#
loop_
_entity.id
_entity.type
_entity.pdbx_description
1 polymer ?
#
loop_
_entity_poly.entity_id
_entity_poly.type
_entity_poly.pdbx_seq_one_letter_code
_entity_poly.pdbx_strand_id
1 'polypeptide(L)'
;PELVNRLLPQVFAWARAATPTQPLTSGVWRDSENTAQLDDCKRIQLSHSDVISFHTYGDAASLQRCMDRLSVYGRPLQCTEFMARPNGSEFDPHLGMMKQRNVSAWCWGFINGRSQTIYPWDSWRKAYDGPPPVWFHDVLEADGRPFRQSEVDYIRRVTGVK
;
A
#
# COMPACT_ATOMS: atom_id res chain seq x y z
N PRO A 1 0.41 7.33 20.18
CA PRO A 1 -0.37 6.12 19.77
C PRO A 1 -0.72 5.15 20.93
N GLU A 2 -0.65 5.56 22.20
CA GLU A 2 -0.93 4.69 23.36
C GLU A 2 -2.32 4.03 23.31
N LEU A 3 -3.35 4.81 22.93
CA LEU A 3 -4.71 4.28 22.79
C LEU A 3 -4.80 3.15 21.74
N VAL A 4 -4.10 3.28 20.61
CA VAL A 4 -4.03 2.25 19.58
C VAL A 4 -3.36 0.99 20.13
N ASN A 5 -2.24 1.13 20.83
CA ASN A 5 -1.52 0.01 21.41
C ASN A 5 -2.37 -0.76 22.43
N ARG A 6 -3.24 -0.05 23.17
CA ARG A 6 -4.17 -0.67 24.14
C ARG A 6 -5.36 -1.35 23.47
N LEU A 7 -5.92 -0.77 22.42
CA LEU A 7 -7.16 -1.25 21.81
C LEU A 7 -6.92 -2.29 20.71
N LEU A 8 -5.85 -2.19 19.94
CA LEU A 8 -5.61 -3.07 18.79
C LEU A 8 -5.55 -4.56 19.18
N PRO A 9 -4.87 -4.98 20.28
CA PRO A 9 -4.91 -6.37 20.72
C PRO A 9 -6.32 -6.84 21.09
N GLN A 10 -7.14 -5.96 21.67
CA GLN A 10 -8.54 -6.26 22.01
C GLN A 10 -9.39 -6.44 20.75
N VAL A 11 -9.18 -5.61 19.72
CA VAL A 11 -9.85 -5.75 18.41
C VAL A 11 -9.51 -7.10 17.77
N PHE A 12 -8.24 -7.52 17.79
CA PHE A 12 -7.87 -8.87 17.34
C PHE A 12 -8.56 -9.97 18.15
N ALA A 13 -8.61 -9.83 19.49
CA ALA A 13 -9.29 -10.79 20.35
C ALA A 13 -10.80 -10.88 20.05
N TRP A 14 -11.48 -9.75 19.88
CA TRP A 14 -12.89 -9.69 19.50
C TRP A 14 -13.15 -10.29 18.13
N ALA A 15 -12.31 -9.96 17.14
CA ALA A 15 -12.39 -10.53 15.81
C ALA A 15 -12.24 -12.06 15.85
N ARG A 16 -11.24 -12.58 16.59
CA ARG A 16 -11.04 -14.03 16.76
C ARG A 16 -12.18 -14.71 17.52
N ALA A 17 -12.78 -14.05 18.51
CA ALA A 17 -13.94 -14.58 19.24
C ALA A 17 -15.18 -14.79 18.34
N ALA A 18 -15.27 -14.06 17.22
CA ALA A 18 -16.29 -14.28 16.20
C ALA A 18 -15.99 -15.47 15.26
N THR A 19 -14.88 -16.19 15.48
CA THR A 19 -14.46 -17.37 14.68
C THR A 19 -14.46 -17.13 13.17
N PRO A 20 -13.72 -16.13 12.66
CA PRO A 20 -13.73 -15.79 11.25
C PRO A 20 -13.05 -16.89 10.43
N THR A 21 -13.55 -17.12 9.22
CA THR A 21 -12.90 -18.03 8.26
C THR A 21 -11.82 -17.32 7.45
N GLN A 22 -11.86 -15.98 7.38
CA GLN A 22 -10.85 -15.16 6.70
C GLN A 22 -9.68 -14.82 7.64
N PRO A 23 -8.45 -14.67 7.12
CA PRO A 23 -7.31 -14.25 7.93
C PRO A 23 -7.45 -12.81 8.39
N LEU A 24 -6.89 -12.50 9.56
CA LEU A 24 -6.85 -11.14 10.10
C LEU A 24 -5.54 -10.44 9.75
N THR A 25 -5.60 -9.13 9.54
CA THR A 25 -4.41 -8.29 9.43
C THR A 25 -4.65 -6.89 9.98
N SER A 26 -3.58 -6.24 10.42
CA SER A 26 -3.51 -4.80 10.62
C SER A 26 -2.25 -4.26 9.96
N GLY A 27 -2.41 -3.33 9.02
CA GLY A 27 -1.33 -2.88 8.14
C GLY A 27 -0.24 -2.07 8.83
N VAL A 28 1.02 -2.46 8.60
CA VAL A 28 2.19 -1.64 8.93
C VAL A 28 2.31 -0.54 7.88
N TRP A 29 2.11 0.72 8.30
CA TRP A 29 2.05 1.84 7.34
C TRP A 29 3.07 2.95 7.61
N ARG A 30 3.55 3.09 8.86
CA ARG A 30 4.61 4.05 9.19
C ARG A 30 5.96 3.36 9.07
N ASP A 31 6.82 3.88 8.20
CA ASP A 31 8.21 3.39 8.07
C ASP A 31 8.23 1.85 7.93
N SER A 32 7.43 1.34 6.98
CA SER A 32 7.14 -0.10 6.84
C SER A 32 8.37 -0.94 6.53
N GLU A 33 9.41 -0.31 5.99
CA GLU A 33 10.70 -0.95 5.79
C GLU A 33 11.50 -1.09 7.08
N ASN A 34 11.27 -0.28 8.13
CA ASN A 34 12.04 -0.41 9.37
C ASN A 34 11.46 -1.47 10.30
N THR A 35 12.09 -2.64 10.26
CA THR A 35 11.84 -3.76 11.19
C THR A 35 12.92 -3.90 12.26
N ALA A 36 14.01 -3.13 12.19
CA ALA A 36 15.08 -3.14 13.18
C ALA A 36 14.66 -2.46 14.49
N GLN A 37 13.84 -1.41 14.40
CA GLN A 37 13.32 -0.67 15.54
C GLN A 37 11.79 -0.58 15.44
N LEU A 38 11.13 -1.65 15.87
CA LEU A 38 9.68 -1.67 15.93
C LEU A 38 9.19 -0.80 17.09
N ASP A 39 8.21 0.06 16.85
CA ASP A 39 7.39 0.60 17.93
C ASP A 39 6.37 -0.46 18.39
N ASP A 40 5.70 -0.22 19.51
CA ASP A 40 4.73 -1.16 20.07
C ASP A 40 3.57 -1.45 19.11
N CYS A 41 3.13 -0.45 18.35
CA CYS A 41 2.05 -0.62 17.38
C CYS A 41 2.46 -1.63 16.31
N LYS A 42 3.65 -1.49 15.72
CA LYS A 42 4.16 -2.43 14.72
C LYS A 42 4.33 -3.83 15.30
N ARG A 43 4.85 -3.95 16.54
CA ARG A 43 4.98 -5.25 17.21
C ARG A 43 3.63 -5.96 17.32
N ILE A 44 2.60 -5.25 17.77
CA ILE A 44 1.23 -5.78 17.88
C ILE A 44 0.69 -6.17 16.49
N GLN A 45 0.84 -5.30 15.50
CA GLN A 45 0.39 -5.56 14.13
C GLN A 45 1.03 -6.83 13.57
N LEU A 46 2.35 -6.95 13.65
CA LEU A 46 3.11 -8.07 13.10
C LEU A 46 2.85 -9.37 13.89
N SER A 47 2.71 -9.31 15.22
CA SER A 47 2.49 -10.51 16.02
C SER A 47 1.09 -11.11 15.85
N HIS A 48 0.06 -10.27 15.77
CA HIS A 48 -1.34 -10.71 15.74
C HIS A 48 -1.90 -10.97 14.33
N SER A 49 -1.28 -10.46 13.27
CA SER A 49 -1.82 -10.59 11.90
C SER A 49 -1.49 -11.94 11.26
N ASP A 50 -2.48 -12.69 10.81
CA ASP A 50 -2.30 -13.99 10.17
C ASP A 50 -1.67 -13.87 8.77
N VAL A 51 -1.92 -12.74 8.09
CA VAL A 51 -1.21 -12.28 6.89
C VAL A 51 -0.60 -10.91 7.17
N ILE A 52 0.60 -10.63 6.65
CA ILE A 52 1.26 -9.35 6.90
C ILE A 52 0.89 -8.37 5.80
N SER A 53 0.11 -7.34 6.14
CA SER A 53 -0.11 -6.20 5.25
C SER A 53 0.78 -5.00 5.56
N PHE A 54 1.19 -4.28 4.52
CA PHE A 54 2.04 -3.10 4.65
C PHE A 54 1.78 -2.07 3.56
N HIS A 55 2.12 -0.81 3.83
CA HIS A 55 2.03 0.28 2.85
C HIS A 55 3.44 0.70 2.43
N THR A 56 3.62 1.08 1.17
CA THR A 56 4.85 1.76 0.73
C THR A 56 4.55 2.74 -0.39
N TYR A 57 4.95 3.99 -0.18
CA TYR A 57 4.87 5.06 -1.18
C TYR A 57 6.27 5.46 -1.67
N GLY A 58 7.25 4.59 -1.45
CA GLY A 58 8.63 4.79 -1.87
C GLY A 58 8.96 4.09 -3.19
N ASP A 59 10.17 4.35 -3.65
CA ASP A 59 10.75 3.75 -4.86
C ASP A 59 10.89 2.22 -4.80
N ALA A 60 11.37 1.63 -5.89
CA ALA A 60 11.57 0.20 -6.01
C ALA A 60 12.51 -0.36 -4.91
N ALA A 61 13.55 0.39 -4.53
CA ALA A 61 14.47 -0.01 -3.47
C ALA A 61 13.78 -0.05 -2.10
N SER A 62 12.87 0.89 -1.83
CA SER A 62 12.06 0.93 -0.61
C SER A 62 11.09 -0.25 -0.54
N LEU A 63 10.39 -0.54 -1.63
CA LEU A 63 9.54 -1.73 -1.73
C LEU A 63 10.36 -3.02 -1.51
N GLN A 64 11.55 -3.12 -2.11
CA GLN A 64 12.45 -4.26 -1.94
C GLN A 64 12.79 -4.49 -0.47
N ARG A 65 13.18 -3.42 0.25
CA ARG A 65 13.46 -3.47 1.69
C ARG A 65 12.25 -3.90 2.51
N CYS A 66 11.05 -3.40 2.22
CA CYS A 66 9.81 -3.86 2.87
C CYS A 66 9.64 -5.38 2.69
N MET A 67 9.72 -5.88 1.45
CA MET A 67 9.50 -7.30 1.17
C MET A 67 10.53 -8.20 1.86
N ASP A 68 11.83 -7.84 1.79
CA ASP A 68 12.89 -8.63 2.44
C ASP A 68 12.67 -8.68 3.95
N ARG A 69 12.44 -7.53 4.57
CA ARG A 69 12.38 -7.39 6.02
C ARG A 69 11.11 -7.94 6.64
N LEU A 70 9.99 -7.90 5.92
CA LEU A 70 8.72 -8.46 6.39
C LEU A 70 8.58 -9.95 6.06
N SER A 71 9.29 -10.48 5.07
CA SER A 71 9.24 -11.92 4.76
C SER A 71 9.76 -12.82 5.89
N VAL A 72 10.59 -12.28 6.80
CA VAL A 72 11.16 -13.02 7.94
C VAL A 72 10.09 -13.54 8.91
N TYR A 73 8.89 -12.96 8.89
CA TYR A 73 7.77 -13.40 9.72
C TYR A 73 7.11 -14.69 9.19
N GLY A 74 7.50 -15.18 8.01
CA GLY A 74 7.03 -16.47 7.48
C GLY A 74 5.52 -16.50 7.16
N ARG A 75 4.91 -15.33 6.93
CA ARG A 75 3.48 -15.16 6.65
C ARG A 75 3.27 -14.53 5.25
N PRO A 76 2.14 -14.79 4.57
CA PRO A 76 1.85 -14.16 3.28
C PRO A 76 1.90 -12.64 3.36
N LEU A 77 2.46 -12.00 2.33
CA LEU A 77 2.65 -10.55 2.27
C LEU A 77 1.63 -9.88 1.35
N GLN A 78 1.14 -8.73 1.79
CA GLN A 78 0.15 -7.92 1.08
C GLN A 78 0.54 -6.44 1.13
N CYS A 79 0.91 -5.85 0.00
CA CYS A 79 1.08 -4.42 -0.12
C CYS A 79 -0.29 -3.76 -0.34
N THR A 80 -0.94 -3.31 0.74
CA THR A 80 -2.33 -2.83 0.69
C THR A 80 -2.46 -1.37 0.29
N GLU A 81 -1.36 -0.63 0.26
CA GLU A 81 -1.29 0.68 -0.39
C GLU A 81 0.11 0.88 -1.00
N PHE A 82 0.13 1.27 -2.27
CA PHE A 82 1.29 1.86 -2.91
C PHE A 82 0.87 2.91 -3.94
N MET A 83 1.91 3.50 -4.50
CA MET A 83 1.93 4.41 -5.64
C MET A 83 1.84 5.87 -5.22
N ALA A 84 2.90 6.60 -5.49
CA ALA A 84 3.07 8.03 -5.35
C ALA A 84 4.13 8.40 -6.39
N ARG A 85 3.71 8.69 -7.62
CA ARG A 85 4.64 8.85 -8.77
C ARG A 85 5.81 9.80 -8.48
N PRO A 86 5.63 10.96 -7.82
CA PRO A 86 6.74 11.87 -7.50
C PRO A 86 7.81 11.27 -6.57
N ASN A 87 7.49 10.22 -5.82
CA ASN A 87 8.43 9.52 -4.95
C ASN A 87 9.10 8.31 -5.64
N GLY A 88 8.91 8.14 -6.95
CA GLY A 88 9.38 6.97 -7.69
C GLY A 88 8.60 5.69 -7.36
N SER A 89 7.45 5.80 -6.68
CA SER A 89 6.55 4.69 -6.42
C SER A 89 5.56 4.61 -7.59
N GLU A 90 5.85 3.74 -8.54
CA GLU A 90 5.12 3.61 -9.82
C GLU A 90 4.55 2.19 -9.99
N PHE A 91 3.88 1.90 -11.11
CA PHE A 91 3.42 0.53 -11.41
C PHE A 91 4.56 -0.37 -11.90
N ASP A 92 5.38 0.15 -12.82
CA ASP A 92 6.62 -0.48 -13.28
C ASP A 92 7.79 0.13 -12.50
N PRO A 93 8.61 -0.63 -11.76
CA PRO A 93 8.65 -2.10 -11.67
C PRO A 93 7.85 -2.72 -10.52
N HIS A 94 7.19 -1.93 -9.66
CA HIS A 94 6.63 -2.39 -8.39
C HIS A 94 5.67 -3.59 -8.51
N LEU A 95 4.71 -3.58 -9.44
CA LEU A 95 3.79 -4.72 -9.61
C LEU A 95 4.54 -5.97 -10.07
N GLY A 96 5.53 -5.82 -10.97
CA GLY A 96 6.37 -6.92 -11.41
C GLY A 96 7.17 -7.54 -10.26
N MET A 97 7.78 -6.70 -9.42
CA MET A 97 8.52 -7.13 -8.23
C MET A 97 7.62 -7.87 -7.23
N MET A 98 6.43 -7.33 -6.94
CA MET A 98 5.48 -7.96 -6.04
C MET A 98 4.97 -9.28 -6.61
N LYS A 99 4.64 -9.35 -7.90
CA LYS A 99 4.22 -10.58 -8.57
C LYS A 99 5.29 -11.68 -8.50
N GLN A 100 6.56 -11.34 -8.76
CA GLN A 100 7.67 -12.29 -8.69
C GLN A 100 7.83 -12.91 -7.29
N ARG A 101 7.45 -12.19 -6.24
CA ARG A 101 7.55 -12.62 -4.85
C ARG A 101 6.21 -13.10 -4.26
N ASN A 102 5.19 -13.27 -5.07
CA ASN A 102 3.83 -13.63 -4.63
C ASN A 102 3.26 -12.68 -3.56
N VAL A 103 3.60 -11.40 -3.66
CA VAL A 103 3.05 -10.33 -2.81
C VAL A 103 1.81 -9.77 -3.50
N SER A 104 0.68 -9.73 -2.80
CA SER A 104 -0.54 -9.08 -3.32
C SER A 104 -0.39 -7.56 -3.30
N ALA A 105 -1.02 -6.85 -4.23
CA ALA A 105 -0.83 -5.41 -4.40
C ALA A 105 -2.16 -4.67 -4.59
N TRP A 106 -2.34 -3.57 -3.86
CA TRP A 106 -3.41 -2.60 -4.04
C TRP A 106 -2.82 -1.20 -4.18
N CYS A 107 -3.12 -0.53 -5.29
CA CYS A 107 -2.75 0.88 -5.43
C CYS A 107 -3.72 1.76 -4.63
N TRP A 108 -3.20 2.85 -4.09
CA TRP A 108 -4.02 3.93 -3.57
C TRP A 108 -4.42 4.85 -4.73
N GLY A 109 -5.67 5.29 -4.77
CA GLY A 109 -6.23 6.03 -5.92
C GLY A 109 -6.58 5.13 -7.10
N PHE A 110 -7.49 5.58 -7.95
CA PHE A 110 -7.87 4.84 -9.16
C PHE A 110 -8.39 5.75 -10.26
N ILE A 111 -9.35 6.63 -9.93
CA ILE A 111 -9.99 7.53 -10.86
C ILE A 111 -9.94 8.96 -10.31
N ASN A 112 -9.66 9.92 -11.20
CA ASN A 112 -9.76 11.36 -10.92
C ASN A 112 -11.21 11.71 -10.61
N GLY A 113 -11.57 11.59 -9.33
CA GLY A 113 -12.93 11.72 -8.83
C GLY A 113 -12.97 12.48 -7.52
N ARG A 114 -14.00 12.23 -6.70
CA ARG A 114 -14.26 13.01 -5.47
C ARG A 114 -13.07 13.09 -4.49
N SER A 115 -12.26 12.04 -4.40
CA SER A 115 -11.10 12.00 -3.49
C SER A 115 -9.95 12.92 -3.93
N GLN A 116 -9.93 13.34 -5.20
CA GLN A 116 -8.94 14.26 -5.77
C GLN A 116 -7.50 13.79 -5.50
N THR A 117 -7.27 12.49 -5.65
CA THR A 117 -5.99 11.81 -5.35
C THR A 117 -4.95 11.98 -6.47
N ILE A 118 -5.25 12.77 -7.51
CA ILE A 118 -4.26 13.30 -8.46
C ILE A 118 -3.32 14.32 -7.81
N TYR A 119 -3.77 15.00 -6.76
CA TYR A 119 -3.00 16.04 -6.08
C TYR A 119 -2.07 15.46 -5.00
N PRO A 120 -0.90 16.07 -4.75
CA PRO A 120 0.00 15.60 -3.70
C PRO A 120 -0.54 15.90 -2.30
N TRP A 121 0.03 15.24 -1.28
CA TRP A 121 -0.41 15.41 0.11
C TRP A 121 -0.29 16.84 0.65
N ASP A 122 0.54 17.69 0.05
CA ASP A 122 0.68 19.10 0.45
C ASP A 122 -0.45 20.01 -0.09
N SER A 123 -1.33 19.50 -0.96
CA SER A 123 -2.48 20.23 -1.52
C SER A 123 -3.48 20.73 -0.48
N TRP A 124 -3.45 20.19 0.73
CA TRP A 124 -4.27 20.67 1.84
C TRP A 124 -3.76 21.99 2.43
N ARG A 125 -2.52 22.37 2.09
CA ARG A 125 -1.86 23.61 2.52
C ARG A 125 -1.52 24.52 1.37
N LYS A 126 -1.24 23.95 0.19
CA LYS A 126 -0.83 24.66 -1.01
C LYS A 126 -1.96 24.62 -2.04
N ALA A 127 -2.32 25.79 -2.57
CA ALA A 127 -3.26 25.87 -3.69
C ALA A 127 -2.59 25.42 -4.99
N TYR A 128 -3.38 24.76 -5.84
CA TYR A 128 -3.01 24.33 -7.18
C TYR A 128 -4.01 24.92 -8.17
N ASP A 129 -3.51 25.57 -9.23
CA ASP A 129 -4.37 26.23 -10.23
C ASP A 129 -4.91 25.25 -11.29
N GLY A 130 -4.64 23.95 -11.11
CA GLY A 130 -5.09 22.86 -11.99
C GLY A 130 -4.40 21.54 -11.64
N PRO A 131 -4.72 20.45 -12.35
CA PRO A 131 -4.06 19.17 -12.19
C PRO A 131 -2.53 19.28 -12.33
N PRO A 132 -1.74 18.65 -11.45
CA PRO A 132 -0.29 18.63 -11.61
C PRO A 132 0.12 17.86 -12.89
N PRO A 133 1.27 18.17 -13.51
CA PRO A 133 1.74 17.47 -14.71
C PRO A 133 2.05 15.98 -14.45
N VAL A 134 2.41 15.65 -13.20
CA VAL A 134 2.55 14.27 -12.74
C VAL A 134 1.51 14.06 -11.64
N TRP A 135 0.55 13.18 -11.91
CA TRP A 135 -0.47 12.83 -10.95
C TRP A 135 0.08 11.96 -9.84
N PHE A 136 -0.46 12.14 -8.64
CA PHE A 136 0.02 11.48 -7.46
C PHE A 136 -0.37 9.99 -7.43
N HIS A 137 -1.67 9.69 -7.42
CA HIS A 137 -2.20 8.34 -7.21
C HIS A 137 -3.13 7.83 -8.32
N ASP A 138 -4.01 8.66 -8.89
CA ASP A 138 -5.04 8.13 -9.80
C ASP A 138 -4.46 7.65 -11.14
N VAL A 139 -5.17 6.72 -11.76
CA VAL A 139 -4.78 6.00 -12.99
C VAL A 139 -5.64 6.43 -14.18
N LEU A 140 -6.90 6.73 -13.91
CA LEU A 140 -7.91 7.09 -14.91
C LEU A 140 -8.40 8.52 -14.71
N GLU A 141 -8.70 9.18 -15.82
CA GLU A 141 -9.52 10.38 -15.89
C GLU A 141 -10.95 10.10 -15.45
N ALA A 142 -11.71 11.16 -15.16
CA ALA A 142 -13.12 11.05 -14.77
C ALA A 142 -14.01 10.35 -15.82
N ASP A 143 -13.60 10.40 -17.10
CA ASP A 143 -14.27 9.76 -18.23
C ASP A 143 -13.75 8.33 -18.52
N GLY A 144 -12.82 7.82 -17.69
CA GLY A 144 -12.24 6.49 -17.82
C GLY A 144 -11.03 6.40 -18.76
N ARG A 145 -10.61 7.49 -19.41
CA ARG A 145 -9.36 7.50 -20.19
C ARG A 145 -8.15 7.32 -19.27
N PRO A 146 -7.10 6.60 -19.68
CA PRO A 146 -5.86 6.52 -18.90
C PRO A 146 -5.17 7.87 -18.77
N PHE A 147 -4.67 8.19 -17.57
CA PHE A 147 -3.71 9.28 -17.39
C PHE A 147 -2.43 9.03 -18.20
N ARG A 148 -1.92 7.78 -18.13
CA ARG A 148 -0.77 7.29 -18.91
C ARG A 148 -1.10 5.92 -19.49
N GLN A 149 -1.19 5.83 -20.83
CA GLN A 149 -1.52 4.59 -21.53
C GLN A 149 -0.52 3.46 -21.23
N SER A 150 0.78 3.79 -21.20
CA SER A 150 1.85 2.82 -20.92
C SER A 150 1.72 2.15 -19.55
N GLU A 151 1.22 2.86 -18.53
CA GLU A 151 0.97 2.29 -17.20
C GLU A 151 -0.18 1.29 -17.24
N VAL A 152 -1.29 1.62 -17.93
CA VAL A 152 -2.42 0.71 -18.09
C VAL A 152 -2.04 -0.54 -18.88
N ASP A 153 -1.24 -0.38 -19.93
CA ASP A 153 -0.72 -1.50 -20.72
C ASP A 153 0.19 -2.40 -19.87
N TYR A 154 1.05 -1.80 -19.04
CA TYR A 154 1.89 -2.52 -18.09
C TYR A 154 1.05 -3.29 -17.06
N ILE A 155 0.08 -2.62 -16.42
CA ILE A 155 -0.82 -3.25 -15.45
C ILE A 155 -1.49 -4.45 -16.08
N ARG A 156 -2.10 -4.30 -17.26
CA ARG A 156 -2.74 -5.40 -18.01
C ARG A 156 -1.78 -6.54 -18.32
N ARG A 157 -0.53 -6.23 -18.70
CA ARG A 157 0.50 -7.25 -18.97
C ARG A 157 0.88 -8.03 -17.70
N VAL A 158 0.94 -7.36 -16.54
CA VAL A 158 1.33 -7.99 -15.27
C VAL A 158 0.15 -8.70 -14.60
N THR A 159 -1.08 -8.20 -14.70
CA THR A 159 -2.27 -8.77 -14.05
C THR A 159 -3.14 -9.63 -14.97
N GLY A 160 -2.95 -9.52 -16.28
CA GLY A 160 -3.66 -10.31 -17.28
C GLY A 160 -3.46 -11.80 -17.04
N VAL A 161 -4.58 -12.53 -17.04
CA VAL A 161 -4.62 -13.98 -16.94
C VAL A 161 -3.88 -14.57 -18.15
N LYS A 162 -3.03 -15.57 -17.91
CA LYS A 162 -2.48 -16.40 -19.00
C LYS A 162 -3.58 -17.29 -19.58
#